data_AF-A0A509LFB1-F1
#
_entry.id   AF-A0A509LFB1-F1
#
_cell.length_a   1.000
_cell.length_b   1.000
_cell.length_c   1.000
_cell.angle_alpha   90.00
_cell.angle_beta   90.00
_cell.angle_gamma   90.00
#
_symmetry.space_group_name_H-M   'P 1'
#
loop_
_entity.id
_entity.type
_entity.pdbx_description
1 polymer ?
#
loop_
_entity_poly.entity_id
_entity_poly.type
_entity_poly.pdbx_seq_one_letter_code
_entity_poly.pdbx_strand_id
1 'polypeptide(L)'
;MATEFQSNLDSIKTEYVQVVRDFSQYLSFQRQIGNTGLDISEKSKELINNWGTKSRTRRSFLFEGPENAAIFILDSEKIFFKGESGELLKKILKAMNLSLNSVFICNADDIKSVEAKIRVVSPKVIITLGTKAGQSLLKLQHPLEQFRGKFHEYKGIKVMPTFHPSFLLKKPEYKRQVWEDMKLVMNFPGLKDGS
;
A
#
# COMPACT_ATOMS: atom_id res chain seq x y z
N MET A 1 -5.62 3.61 37.55
CA MET A 1 -5.58 3.36 36.09
C MET A 1 -4.59 4.27 35.35
N ALA A 2 -4.60 5.60 35.50
CA ALA A 2 -3.62 6.47 34.82
C ALA A 2 -2.17 6.28 35.32
N THR A 3 -2.00 5.97 36.61
CA THR A 3 -0.69 5.82 37.26
C THR A 3 0.07 4.55 36.85
N GLU A 4 -0.65 3.46 36.55
CA GLU A 4 -0.05 2.18 36.08
C GLU A 4 0.35 2.24 34.60
N PHE A 5 -0.34 3.04 33.79
CA PHE A 5 -0.01 3.20 32.37
C PHE A 5 1.27 4.03 32.19
N GLN A 6 1.47 5.04 33.03
CA GLN A 6 2.66 5.89 33.02
C GLN A 6 3.91 5.13 33.50
N SER A 7 3.79 4.31 34.54
CA SER A 7 4.91 3.49 35.04
C SER A 7 5.36 2.43 34.04
N ASN A 8 4.41 1.85 33.28
CA ASN A 8 4.71 0.89 32.21
C ASN A 8 5.48 1.54 31.04
N LEU A 9 5.09 2.75 30.64
CA LEU A 9 5.80 3.52 29.61
C LEU A 9 7.24 3.88 30.01
N ASP A 10 7.49 4.18 31.28
CA ASP A 10 8.84 4.47 31.77
C ASP A 10 9.69 3.20 31.94
N SER A 11 9.07 2.05 32.25
CA SER A 11 9.73 0.73 32.22
C SER A 11 10.21 0.38 30.82
N ILE A 12 9.34 0.52 29.80
CA ILE A 12 9.68 0.25 28.39
C ILE A 12 10.84 1.12 27.91
N LYS A 13 10.85 2.41 28.28
CA LYS A 13 11.97 3.31 27.95
C LYS A 13 13.28 2.83 28.60
N THR A 14 13.22 2.40 29.86
CA THR A 14 14.39 1.94 30.60
C THR A 14 14.96 0.65 30.00
N GLU A 15 14.11 -0.31 29.65
CA GLU A 15 14.49 -1.52 28.93
C GLU A 15 15.15 -1.20 27.59
N TYR A 16 14.58 -0.28 26.82
CA TYR A 16 15.17 0.14 25.55
C TYR A 16 16.56 0.77 25.73
N VAL A 17 16.72 1.67 26.71
CA VAL A 17 18.03 2.27 27.02
C VAL A 17 19.05 1.20 27.42
N GLN A 18 18.62 0.19 28.17
CA GLN A 18 19.47 -0.92 28.56
C GLN A 18 19.92 -1.74 27.34
N VAL A 19 19.01 -2.08 26.43
CA VAL A 19 19.34 -2.79 25.18
C VAL A 19 20.37 -2.03 24.35
N VAL A 20 20.21 -0.71 24.23
CA VAL A 20 21.17 0.14 23.48
C VAL A 20 22.54 0.14 24.17
N ARG A 21 22.57 0.19 25.51
CA ARG A 21 23.82 0.14 26.29
C ARG A 21 24.52 -1.21 26.14
N ASP A 22 23.80 -2.31 26.25
CA ASP A 22 24.34 -3.66 26.12
C ASP A 22 24.91 -3.89 24.72
N PHE A 23 24.20 -3.42 23.69
CA PHE A 23 24.70 -3.47 22.31
C PHE A 23 25.97 -2.63 22.12
N SER A 24 26.02 -1.43 22.69
CA SER A 24 27.23 -0.58 22.67
C SER A 24 28.42 -1.24 23.36
N GLN A 25 28.19 -1.93 24.48
CA GLN A 25 29.23 -2.69 25.19
C GLN A 25 29.73 -3.87 24.36
N TYR A 26 28.80 -4.62 23.75
CA TYR A 26 29.13 -5.72 22.85
C TYR A 26 30.01 -5.24 21.68
N LEU A 27 29.64 -4.17 20.99
CA LEU A 27 30.44 -3.62 19.88
C LEU A 27 31.84 -3.16 20.33
N SER A 28 31.94 -2.59 21.52
CA SER A 28 33.22 -2.17 22.10
C SER A 28 34.13 -3.37 22.38
N PHE A 29 33.56 -4.45 22.91
CA PHE A 29 34.26 -5.71 23.12
C PHE A 29 34.71 -6.35 21.79
N GLN A 30 33.84 -6.40 20.78
CA GLN A 30 34.18 -6.90 19.43
C GLN A 30 35.38 -6.15 18.83
N ARG A 31 35.42 -4.82 19.00
CA ARG A 31 36.56 -4.00 18.55
C ARG A 31 37.87 -4.31 19.29
N GLN A 32 37.82 -4.60 20.59
CA GLN A 32 39.02 -4.96 21.37
C GLN A 32 39.63 -6.29 20.94
N ILE A 33 38.80 -7.26 20.54
CA ILE A 33 39.25 -8.58 20.07
C ILE A 33 39.62 -8.59 18.57
N GLY A 34 39.71 -7.42 17.93
CA GLY A 34 40.10 -7.27 16.53
C GLY A 34 38.99 -7.51 15.51
N ASN A 35 37.75 -7.75 15.95
CA ASN A 35 36.61 -7.88 15.05
C ASN A 35 36.05 -6.49 14.70
N THR A 36 36.49 -5.96 13.56
CA THR A 36 36.07 -4.63 13.08
C THR A 36 34.89 -4.67 12.13
N GLY A 37 34.35 -5.86 11.82
CA GLY A 37 33.23 -6.06 10.91
C GLY A 37 32.01 -6.62 11.62
N LEU A 38 30.85 -6.00 11.39
CA LEU A 38 29.56 -6.63 11.65
C LEU A 38 29.18 -7.39 10.39
N ASP A 39 29.23 -8.73 10.42
CA ASP A 39 28.68 -9.55 9.33
C ASP A 39 27.16 -9.50 9.38
N ILE A 40 26.60 -8.46 8.78
CA ILE A 40 25.17 -8.20 8.73
C ILE A 40 24.68 -8.33 7.30
N SER A 41 23.45 -8.82 7.17
CA SER A 41 22.79 -8.95 5.86
C SER A 41 22.73 -7.59 5.13
N GLU A 42 22.68 -7.62 3.80
CA GLU A 42 22.49 -6.41 2.99
C GLU A 42 21.25 -5.60 3.41
N LYS A 43 20.16 -6.29 3.79
CA LYS A 43 18.95 -5.66 4.33
C LYS A 43 19.21 -4.88 5.62
N SER A 44 20.08 -5.40 6.49
CA SER A 44 20.48 -4.72 7.73
C SER A 44 21.36 -3.51 7.45
N LYS A 45 22.27 -3.61 6.47
CA LYS A 45 23.11 -2.48 6.02
C LYS A 45 22.24 -1.35 5.46
N GLU A 46 21.24 -1.67 4.64
CA GLU A 46 20.27 -0.69 4.13
C GLU A 46 19.51 0.02 5.25
N LEU A 47 19.06 -0.71 6.27
CA LEU A 47 18.34 -0.12 7.41
C LEU A 47 19.23 0.84 8.22
N ILE A 48 20.48 0.44 8.49
CA ILE A 48 21.44 1.26 9.24
C ILE A 48 21.81 2.52 8.45
N ASN A 49 22.08 2.39 7.15
CA ASN A 49 22.44 3.52 6.29
C ASN A 49 21.33 4.57 6.20
N ASN A 50 20.07 4.15 6.35
CA ASN A 50 18.91 5.04 6.33
C ASN A 50 18.49 5.53 7.73
N TRP A 51 19.12 5.05 8.81
CA TRP A 51 18.79 5.43 10.18
C TRP A 51 19.26 6.86 10.50
N GLY A 52 18.45 7.64 11.23
CA GLY A 52 18.79 9.01 11.64
C GLY A 52 18.79 10.07 10.53
N THR A 53 18.69 9.67 9.25
CA THR A 53 18.30 10.61 8.21
C THR A 53 16.90 11.10 8.58
N LYS A 54 16.74 12.42 8.79
CA LYS A 54 15.42 13.03 8.68
C LYS A 54 14.98 12.67 7.28
N SER A 55 14.17 11.62 7.16
CA SER A 55 13.30 11.46 6.02
C SER A 55 12.53 12.75 6.03
N ARG A 56 13.01 13.71 5.24
CA ARG A 56 12.18 14.76 4.70
C ARG A 56 11.01 13.95 4.21
N THR A 57 9.90 14.03 4.93
CA THR A 57 8.69 13.28 4.65
C THR A 57 8.16 13.79 3.31
N ARG A 58 8.87 13.47 2.22
CA ARG A 58 8.23 13.06 0.99
C ARG A 58 7.34 11.96 1.52
N ARG A 59 6.05 12.29 1.67
CA ARG A 59 4.99 11.29 1.78
C ARG A 59 5.34 10.33 0.66
N SER A 60 5.92 9.18 0.99
CA SER A 60 6.53 8.33 -0.02
C SER A 60 5.37 7.88 -0.88
N PHE A 61 5.25 8.52 -2.03
CA PHE A 61 4.33 8.10 -3.05
C PHE A 61 4.94 6.80 -3.57
N LEU A 62 4.36 5.69 -3.15
CA LEU A 62 4.78 4.35 -3.50
C LEU A 62 3.91 3.90 -4.66
N PHE A 63 4.54 3.25 -5.63
CA PHE A 63 3.86 2.64 -6.76
C PHE A 63 4.59 1.39 -7.21
N GLU A 64 3.86 0.47 -7.83
CA GLU A 64 4.38 -0.74 -8.48
C GLU A 64 3.64 -0.97 -9.81
N GLY A 65 4.32 -1.55 -10.79
CA GLY A 65 3.77 -1.86 -12.12
C GLY A 65 4.28 -0.96 -13.24
N PRO A 66 4.01 -1.32 -14.51
CA PRO A 66 4.57 -0.62 -15.66
C PRO A 66 3.75 0.62 -16.06
N GLU A 67 4.41 1.55 -16.74
CA GLU A 67 3.78 2.82 -17.15
C GLU A 67 2.80 2.68 -18.31
N ASN A 68 2.69 1.52 -18.96
CA ASN A 68 1.70 1.24 -20.01
C ASN A 68 0.52 0.38 -19.53
N ALA A 69 0.33 0.29 -18.21
CA ALA A 69 -0.73 -0.52 -17.62
C ALA A 69 -2.13 -0.02 -18.03
N ALA A 70 -2.98 -0.95 -18.49
CA ALA A 70 -4.36 -0.63 -18.85
C ALA A 70 -5.23 -0.34 -17.62
N ILE A 71 -4.88 -0.89 -16.45
CA ILE A 71 -5.60 -0.72 -15.19
C ILE A 71 -4.70 -0.01 -14.19
N PHE A 72 -5.27 1.02 -13.55
CA PHE A 72 -4.62 1.77 -12.48
C PHE A 72 -5.37 1.56 -11.17
N ILE A 73 -4.70 1.03 -10.16
CA ILE A 73 -5.26 0.77 -8.84
C ILE A 73 -4.77 1.84 -7.87
N LEU A 74 -5.72 2.49 -7.21
CA LEU A 74 -5.45 3.39 -6.11
C LEU A 74 -5.76 2.68 -4.80
N ASP A 75 -4.72 2.44 -4.02
CA ASP A 75 -4.77 1.73 -2.76
C ASP A 75 -4.66 2.70 -1.58
N SER A 76 -5.48 2.50 -0.55
CA SER A 76 -5.39 3.27 0.69
C SER A 76 -4.25 2.84 1.61
N GLU A 77 -3.69 1.65 1.38
CA GLU A 77 -2.57 1.06 2.11
C GLU A 77 -1.23 1.30 1.38
N LYS A 78 -0.12 1.00 2.05
CA LYS A 78 1.26 1.23 1.55
C LYS A 78 2.02 -0.07 1.24
N ILE A 79 1.35 -1.21 1.41
CA ILE A 79 1.95 -2.53 1.27
C ILE A 79 1.19 -3.22 0.12
N PHE A 80 1.66 -3.02 -1.10
CA PHE A 80 1.02 -3.60 -2.27
C PHE A 80 1.38 -5.09 -2.38
N PHE A 81 0.40 -5.91 -2.79
CA PHE A 81 0.62 -7.31 -3.18
C PHE A 81 1.32 -8.22 -2.14
N LYS A 82 1.42 -7.80 -0.88
CA LYS A 82 1.99 -8.58 0.23
C LYS A 82 0.96 -8.80 1.34
N GLY A 83 1.20 -9.82 2.15
CA GLY A 83 0.27 -10.25 3.19
C GLY A 83 -1.02 -10.82 2.63
N GLU A 84 -1.95 -11.17 3.52
CA GLU A 84 -3.22 -11.79 3.13
C GLU A 84 -4.07 -10.92 2.20
N SER A 85 -4.04 -9.59 2.41
CA SER A 85 -4.77 -8.62 1.59
C SER A 85 -4.23 -8.58 0.16
N GLY A 86 -2.91 -8.53 0.01
CA GLY A 86 -2.24 -8.54 -1.29
C GLY A 86 -2.40 -9.86 -2.03
N GLU A 87 -2.34 -11.00 -1.34
CA GLU A 87 -2.60 -12.32 -1.94
C GLU A 87 -4.06 -12.46 -2.41
N LEU A 88 -5.02 -11.91 -1.65
CA LEU A 88 -6.41 -11.84 -2.10
C LEU A 88 -6.57 -10.97 -3.34
N LEU A 89 -5.90 -9.81 -3.39
CA LEU A 89 -5.91 -8.94 -4.57
C LEU A 89 -5.36 -9.65 -5.81
N LYS A 90 -4.22 -10.37 -5.69
CA LYS A 90 -3.67 -11.18 -6.79
C LYS A 90 -4.66 -12.23 -7.29
N LYS A 91 -5.39 -12.90 -6.39
CA LYS A 91 -6.44 -13.87 -6.75
C LYS A 91 -7.59 -13.21 -7.50
N ILE A 92 -8.02 -12.02 -7.10
CA ILE A 92 -9.06 -11.25 -7.79
C ILE A 92 -8.59 -10.86 -9.19
N LEU A 93 -7.38 -10.31 -9.34
CA LEU A 93 -6.82 -9.93 -10.64
C LEU A 93 -6.66 -11.14 -11.58
N LYS A 94 -6.19 -12.27 -11.04
CA LYS A 94 -6.09 -13.52 -11.81
C LYS A 94 -7.47 -14.02 -12.25
N ALA A 95 -8.48 -13.95 -11.39
CA ALA A 95 -9.85 -14.32 -11.75
C ALA A 95 -10.45 -13.38 -12.81
N MET A 96 -9.98 -12.13 -12.88
CA MET A 96 -10.31 -11.19 -13.96
C MET A 96 -9.56 -11.45 -15.27
N ASN A 97 -8.72 -12.50 -15.33
CA ASN A 97 -7.82 -12.80 -16.43
C ASN A 97 -6.82 -11.66 -16.73
N LEU A 98 -6.39 -10.93 -15.70
CA LEU A 98 -5.42 -9.84 -15.78
C LEU A 98 -4.05 -10.29 -15.28
N SER A 99 -3.01 -9.90 -15.99
CA SER A 99 -1.62 -10.09 -15.53
C SER A 99 -1.21 -8.94 -14.61
N LEU A 100 -0.28 -9.19 -13.68
CA LEU A 100 0.30 -8.11 -12.87
C LEU A 100 1.04 -7.07 -13.73
N ASN A 101 1.51 -7.46 -14.92
CA ASN A 101 2.15 -6.56 -15.89
C ASN A 101 1.15 -5.64 -16.62
N SER A 102 -0.16 -5.88 -16.49
CA SER A 102 -1.20 -4.99 -17.03
C SER A 102 -1.77 -4.02 -15.99
N VAL A 103 -1.21 -4.04 -14.77
CA VAL A 103 -1.73 -3.32 -13.60
C VAL A 103 -0.65 -2.41 -13.03
N PHE A 104 -1.01 -1.15 -12.82
CA PHE A 104 -0.22 -0.19 -12.05
C PHE A 104 -0.95 0.08 -10.74
N ILE A 105 -0.27 0.00 -9.59
CA ILE A 105 -0.85 0.28 -8.27
C ILE A 105 -0.07 1.39 -7.56
N CYS A 106 -0.76 2.27 -6.84
CA CYS A 106 -0.10 3.29 -6.00
C CYS A 106 -0.92 3.64 -4.75
N ASN A 107 -0.30 4.34 -3.79
CA ASN A 107 -0.98 4.77 -2.57
C ASN A 107 -1.75 6.09 -2.74
N ALA A 108 -2.87 6.22 -2.04
CA ALA A 108 -3.80 7.35 -2.10
C ALA A 108 -3.40 8.59 -1.26
N ASP A 109 -2.21 8.64 -0.69
CA ASP A 109 -1.85 9.68 0.30
C ASP A 109 -1.50 11.05 -0.32
N ASP A 110 -1.09 11.07 -1.59
CA ASP A 110 -0.74 12.30 -2.30
C ASP A 110 -1.42 12.38 -3.66
N ILE A 111 -2.57 13.04 -3.69
CA ILE A 111 -3.37 13.18 -4.91
C ILE A 111 -2.60 13.87 -6.05
N LYS A 112 -1.65 14.77 -5.74
CA LYS A 112 -0.85 15.44 -6.78
C LYS A 112 0.06 14.46 -7.51
N SER A 113 0.70 13.56 -6.77
CA SER A 113 1.54 12.50 -7.35
C SER A 113 0.70 11.45 -8.08
N VAL A 114 -0.47 11.07 -7.53
CA VAL A 114 -1.44 10.20 -8.21
C VAL A 114 -1.85 10.81 -9.55
N GLU A 115 -2.20 12.10 -9.58
CA GLU A 115 -2.57 12.82 -10.79
C GLU A 115 -1.46 12.89 -11.84
N ALA A 116 -0.21 13.03 -11.40
CA ALA A 116 0.94 13.00 -12.30
C ALA A 116 1.12 11.60 -12.90
N LYS A 117 0.98 10.54 -12.09
CA LYS A 117 1.07 9.16 -12.60
C LYS A 117 -0.09 8.75 -13.47
N ILE A 118 -1.33 9.15 -13.17
CA ILE A 118 -2.47 8.89 -14.06
C ILE A 118 -2.21 9.50 -15.45
N ARG A 119 -1.62 10.71 -15.51
CA ARG A 119 -1.25 11.36 -16.79
C ARG A 119 -0.16 10.61 -17.55
N VAL A 120 0.85 10.10 -16.85
CA VAL A 120 1.93 9.31 -17.48
C VAL A 120 1.42 7.95 -17.94
N VAL A 121 0.67 7.26 -17.08
CA VAL A 121 0.21 5.90 -17.35
C VAL A 121 -0.91 5.85 -18.39
N SER A 122 -1.75 6.90 -18.42
CA SER A 122 -2.93 6.98 -19.28
C SER A 122 -3.79 5.70 -19.27
N PRO A 123 -4.23 5.24 -18.08
CA PRO A 123 -4.95 3.98 -17.96
C PRO A 123 -6.34 4.05 -18.61
N LYS A 124 -6.85 2.90 -19.04
CA LYS A 124 -8.23 2.78 -19.56
C LYS A 124 -9.25 2.86 -18.42
N VAL A 125 -8.94 2.25 -17.28
CA VAL A 125 -9.80 2.22 -16.09
C VAL A 125 -8.97 2.42 -14.82
N ILE A 126 -9.52 3.19 -13.87
CA ILE A 126 -9.00 3.32 -12.51
C ILE A 126 -9.88 2.53 -11.55
N ILE A 127 -9.29 1.75 -10.64
CA ILE A 127 -9.98 1.06 -9.56
C ILE A 127 -9.52 1.69 -8.24
N THR A 128 -10.45 2.14 -7.39
CA THR A 128 -10.10 2.66 -6.05
C THR A 128 -10.49 1.66 -4.98
N LEU A 129 -9.53 1.24 -4.16
CA LEU A 129 -9.74 0.27 -3.09
C LEU A 129 -10.04 0.99 -1.77
N GLY A 130 -11.28 0.86 -1.31
CA GLY A 130 -11.72 1.42 -0.04
C GLY A 130 -12.16 2.89 -0.09
N THR A 131 -12.75 3.34 1.02
CA THR A 131 -13.39 4.66 1.14
C THR A 131 -12.40 5.80 0.92
N LYS A 132 -11.23 5.74 1.56
CA LYS A 132 -10.21 6.80 1.48
C LYS A 132 -9.72 7.02 0.05
N ALA A 133 -9.43 5.96 -0.70
CA ALA A 133 -8.96 6.06 -2.07
C ALA A 133 -10.04 6.64 -2.99
N GLY A 134 -11.28 6.14 -2.89
CA GLY A 134 -12.41 6.61 -3.69
C GLY A 134 -12.77 8.07 -3.42
N GLN A 135 -12.92 8.45 -2.15
CA GLN A 135 -13.22 9.82 -1.75
C GLN A 135 -12.12 10.81 -2.16
N SER A 136 -10.85 10.43 -2.01
CA SER A 136 -9.72 11.31 -2.34
C SER A 136 -9.64 11.62 -3.83
N LEU A 137 -9.86 10.60 -4.69
CA LEU A 137 -9.80 10.77 -6.14
C LEU A 137 -11.04 11.48 -6.70
N LEU A 138 -12.24 11.05 -6.26
CA LEU A 138 -13.52 11.56 -6.78
C LEU A 138 -14.01 12.82 -6.07
N LYS A 139 -13.31 13.28 -5.02
CA LYS A 139 -13.70 14.41 -4.16
C LYS A 139 -15.11 14.28 -3.58
N LEU A 140 -15.48 13.05 -3.20
CA LEU A 140 -16.76 12.72 -2.58
C LEU A 140 -16.64 12.67 -1.05
N GLN A 141 -17.74 12.93 -0.34
CA GLN A 141 -17.83 12.78 1.13
C GLN A 141 -18.81 11.69 1.57
N HIS A 142 -19.44 10.99 0.63
CA HIS A 142 -20.39 9.91 0.92
C HIS A 142 -19.68 8.63 1.41
N PRO A 143 -20.36 7.75 2.16
CA PRO A 143 -19.87 6.39 2.45
C PRO A 143 -19.66 5.57 1.16
N LEU A 144 -18.68 4.65 1.19
CA LEU A 144 -18.30 3.84 0.02
C LEU A 144 -19.48 3.08 -0.59
N GLU A 145 -20.37 2.57 0.24
CA GLU A 145 -21.57 1.82 -0.13
C GLU A 145 -22.47 2.59 -1.10
N GLN A 146 -22.48 3.92 -1.04
CA GLN A 146 -23.35 4.75 -1.87
C GLN A 146 -22.80 4.96 -3.28
N PHE A 147 -21.48 4.86 -3.46
CA PHE A 147 -20.82 5.20 -4.71
C PHE A 147 -19.98 4.07 -5.32
N ARG A 148 -19.79 2.93 -4.62
CA ARG A 148 -19.19 1.72 -5.21
C ARG A 148 -20.07 1.06 -6.25
N GLY A 149 -19.46 0.24 -7.12
CA GLY A 149 -20.17 -0.55 -8.12
C GLY A 149 -20.86 0.27 -9.22
N LYS A 150 -20.46 1.54 -9.35
CA LYS A 150 -20.89 2.44 -10.42
C LYS A 150 -19.64 3.07 -11.01
N PHE A 151 -19.61 3.22 -12.34
CA PHE A 151 -18.54 3.96 -12.97
C PHE A 151 -18.71 5.45 -12.70
N HIS A 152 -17.67 6.05 -12.14
CA HIS A 152 -17.49 7.49 -12.05
C HIS A 152 -16.49 7.92 -13.12
N GLU A 153 -16.29 9.22 -13.23
CA GLU A 153 -15.35 9.79 -14.18
C GLU A 153 -14.35 10.70 -13.49
N TYR A 154 -13.08 10.53 -13.83
CA TYR A 154 -12.00 11.36 -13.38
C TYR A 154 -11.16 11.79 -14.58
N LYS A 155 -11.30 13.06 -14.97
CA LYS A 155 -10.58 13.65 -16.13
C LYS A 155 -10.73 12.81 -17.41
N GLY A 156 -11.95 12.34 -17.71
CA GLY A 156 -12.24 11.50 -18.87
C GLY A 156 -11.97 10.00 -18.70
N ILE A 157 -11.34 9.58 -17.60
CA ILE A 157 -11.03 8.17 -17.31
C ILE A 157 -12.12 7.59 -16.39
N LYS A 158 -12.59 6.37 -16.68
CA LYS A 158 -13.58 5.71 -15.85
C LYS A 158 -12.97 5.19 -14.55
N VAL A 159 -13.65 5.45 -13.44
CA VAL A 159 -13.24 5.04 -12.09
C VAL A 159 -14.27 4.06 -11.53
N MET A 160 -13.82 2.91 -11.05
CA MET A 160 -14.63 1.94 -10.32
C MET A 160 -14.22 1.87 -8.85
N PRO A 161 -15.00 2.45 -7.94
CA PRO A 161 -14.79 2.30 -6.51
C PRO A 161 -15.29 0.94 -6.01
N THR A 162 -14.50 0.29 -5.16
CA THR A 162 -14.84 -1.01 -4.57
C THR A 162 -14.26 -1.15 -3.16
N PHE A 163 -14.61 -2.23 -2.46
CA PHE A 163 -14.07 -2.51 -1.13
C PHE A 163 -12.60 -2.92 -1.18
N HIS A 164 -11.86 -2.53 -0.15
CA HIS A 164 -10.48 -2.92 -0.01
C HIS A 164 -10.35 -4.42 0.34
N PRO A 165 -9.38 -5.19 -0.21
CA PRO A 165 -9.21 -6.60 0.09
C PRO A 165 -9.03 -6.89 1.60
N SER A 166 -8.33 -6.03 2.35
CA SER A 166 -8.20 -6.16 3.82
C SER A 166 -9.54 -6.09 4.56
N PHE A 167 -10.53 -5.37 4.01
CA PHE A 167 -11.90 -5.38 4.54
C PHE A 167 -12.60 -6.72 4.29
N LEU A 168 -12.38 -7.34 3.12
CA LEU A 168 -12.95 -8.65 2.77
C LEU A 168 -12.40 -9.80 3.61
N LEU A 169 -11.18 -9.66 4.16
CA LEU A 169 -10.63 -10.64 5.11
C LEU A 169 -11.42 -10.65 6.42
N LYS A 170 -11.87 -9.48 6.87
CA LYS A 170 -12.68 -9.32 8.08
C LYS A 170 -14.16 -9.63 7.84
N LYS A 171 -14.66 -9.27 6.66
CA LYS A 171 -16.07 -9.40 6.26
C LYS A 171 -16.19 -10.09 4.89
N PRO A 172 -16.05 -11.43 4.83
CA PRO A 172 -16.03 -12.19 3.59
C PRO A 172 -17.35 -12.16 2.80
N GLU A 173 -18.47 -11.82 3.44
CA GLU A 173 -19.79 -11.68 2.81
C GLU A 173 -19.82 -10.61 1.71
N TYR A 174 -18.92 -9.62 1.77
CA TYR A 174 -18.78 -8.55 0.77
C TYR A 174 -18.00 -8.98 -0.48
N LYS A 175 -17.44 -10.21 -0.53
CA LYS A 175 -16.71 -10.71 -1.71
C LYS A 175 -17.58 -10.74 -2.97
N ARG A 176 -18.86 -11.09 -2.83
CA ARG A 176 -19.82 -11.11 -3.95
C ARG A 176 -19.97 -9.72 -4.58
N GLN A 177 -20.08 -8.70 -3.73
CA GLN A 177 -20.19 -7.31 -4.15
C GLN A 177 -18.93 -6.84 -4.89
N VAL A 178 -17.73 -7.11 -4.35
CA VAL A 178 -16.49 -6.79 -5.06
C VAL A 178 -16.39 -7.51 -6.40
N TRP A 179 -16.80 -8.77 -6.47
CA TRP A 179 -16.83 -9.49 -7.75
C TRP A 179 -17.80 -8.87 -8.76
N GLU A 180 -18.95 -8.36 -8.33
CA GLU A 180 -19.87 -7.61 -9.19
C GLU A 180 -19.23 -6.34 -9.76
N ASP A 181 -18.48 -5.60 -8.93
CA ASP A 181 -17.73 -4.42 -9.38
C ASP A 181 -16.66 -4.80 -10.42
N MET A 182 -15.92 -5.89 -10.16
CA MET A 182 -14.89 -6.36 -11.07
C MET A 182 -15.46 -6.86 -12.41
N LYS A 183 -16.66 -7.46 -12.41
CA LYS A 183 -17.36 -7.83 -13.65
C LYS A 183 -17.68 -6.61 -14.52
N LEU A 184 -18.08 -5.49 -13.91
CA LEU A 184 -18.30 -4.25 -14.64
C LEU A 184 -17.00 -3.73 -15.26
N VAL A 185 -15.89 -3.82 -14.54
CA VAL A 185 -14.56 -3.47 -15.06
C VAL A 185 -14.17 -4.39 -16.23
N MET A 186 -14.30 -5.71 -16.09
CA MET A 186 -13.95 -6.66 -17.16
C MET A 186 -14.76 -6.47 -18.46
N ASN A 187 -15.98 -5.96 -18.34
CA ASN A 187 -16.85 -5.68 -19.49
C ASN A 187 -16.61 -4.29 -20.09
N PHE A 188 -15.68 -3.50 -19.54
CA PHE A 188 -15.37 -2.18 -20.07
C PHE A 188 -14.65 -2.28 -21.42
N PRO A 189 -15.11 -1.55 -22.46
CA PRO A 189 -14.50 -1.58 -23.78
C PRO A 189 -13.01 -1.23 -23.74
N GLY A 190 -12.20 -1.99 -24.46
CA GLY A 190 -10.75 -1.79 -24.54
C GLY A 190 -9.93 -2.44 -23.42
N LEU A 191 -10.51 -3.05 -22.38
CA LEU A 191 -9.71 -3.85 -21.44
C LEU A 191 -9.33 -5.24 -21.97
N LYS A 192 -9.99 -5.69 -23.04
CA LYS A 192 -9.71 -6.96 -23.73
C LYS A 192 -9.12 -6.69 -25.12
N ASP A 193 -7.88 -6.23 -25.17
CA ASP A 193 -7.10 -6.21 -26.41
C ASP A 193 -5.90 -7.16 -26.20
N GLY A 194 -6.04 -8.42 -26.63
CA GLY A 194 -4.98 -9.44 -26.52
C GLY A 194 -5.48 -10.79 -26.03
N SER A 195 -6.36 -11.43 -26.81
CA SER A 195 -6.40 -12.90 -26.91
C SER A 195 -5.42 -13.32 -27.99
#